data_AF-A0A523FV21-F1
#
_entry.id   AF-A0A523FV21-F1
#
_cell.length_a   1.000
_cell.length_b   1.000
_cell.length_c   1.000
_cell.angle_alpha   90.00
_cell.angle_beta   90.00
_cell.angle_gamma   90.00
#
_symmetry.space_group_name_H-M   'P 1'
#
loop_
_entity.id
_entity.type
_entity.pdbx_description
1 polymer ?
#
loop_
_entity_poly.entity_id
_entity_poly.type
_entity_poly.pdbx_seq_one_letter_code
_entity_poly.pdbx_strand_id
1 'polypeptide(L)'
;MKKNITEALFWAGASLLVVLGAIFGLMQDNLGSVHLRDVARPVAVLLPVFVLATALLMAIHRPLARIFPVAIFLYFYFYEINKFVFGFKDVVPIQLLTIFVLALYPCCLLALYVVLRHVDGLKASLYTFVITGSMASVTILVIAPSLFYDPPPKIDAYFEKATLAAVKAHKGGASDLPDIIYVIPDRYASRATLLDEFGFDNTAFYAELRKRGFFVAENSWANYPRTFQSMASTLNSGYLQDFTKTYGADSSDQRPVHEKLEANIVQDRLRRLGYRFHNYGNWWEPTRINRWASVNYQGYPRIRCGISRNSNALCCEKPRP
;
A
#
# COMPACT_ATOMS: atom_id res chain seq x y z
N MET A 1 1.16 45.15 -13.04
CA MET A 1 2.00 43.92 -13.17
C MET A 1 2.08 43.13 -11.86
N LYS A 2 2.55 43.71 -10.75
CA LYS A 2 2.66 43.02 -9.44
C LYS A 2 1.36 42.35 -8.96
N LYS A 3 0.22 43.07 -8.97
CA LYS A 3 -1.09 42.52 -8.57
C LYS A 3 -1.49 41.24 -9.33
N ASN A 4 -1.23 41.21 -10.65
CA ASN A 4 -1.55 40.05 -11.49
C ASN A 4 -0.66 38.84 -11.18
N ILE A 5 0.62 39.08 -10.89
CA ILE A 5 1.56 38.02 -10.52
C ILE A 5 1.17 37.44 -9.16
N THR A 6 0.83 38.28 -8.19
CA THR A 6 0.37 37.83 -6.86
C THR A 6 -0.92 37.02 -6.96
N GLU A 7 -1.90 37.46 -7.75
CA GLU A 7 -3.13 36.71 -8.00
C GLU A 7 -2.84 35.32 -8.59
N ALA A 8 -1.96 35.26 -9.60
CA ALA A 8 -1.55 34.02 -10.24
C ALA A 8 -0.88 33.04 -9.26
N LEU A 9 0.01 33.53 -8.40
CA LEU A 9 0.69 32.72 -7.41
C LEU A 9 -0.28 32.12 -6.39
N PHE A 10 -1.28 32.90 -5.93
CA PHE A 10 -2.28 32.38 -4.99
C PHE A 10 -3.19 31.32 -5.62
N TRP A 11 -3.63 31.48 -6.87
CA TRP A 11 -4.42 30.44 -7.55
C TRP A 11 -3.63 29.16 -7.81
N ALA A 12 -2.37 29.29 -8.24
CA ALA A 12 -1.49 28.15 -8.46
C ALA A 12 -1.20 27.43 -7.14
N GLY A 13 -0.91 28.19 -6.08
CA GLY A 13 -0.71 27.67 -4.73
C GLY A 13 -1.94 26.96 -4.20
N ALA A 14 -3.14 27.53 -4.36
CA ALA A 14 -4.38 26.90 -3.90
C ALA A 14 -4.65 25.57 -4.62
N SER A 15 -4.48 25.54 -5.95
CA SER A 15 -4.62 24.33 -6.75
C SER A 15 -3.62 23.25 -6.31
N LEU A 16 -2.35 23.63 -6.08
CA LEU A 16 -1.31 22.73 -5.62
C LEU A 16 -1.63 22.17 -4.22
N LEU A 17 -2.10 23.01 -3.29
CA LEU A 17 -2.44 22.60 -1.93
C LEU A 17 -3.57 21.56 -1.90
N VAL A 18 -4.58 21.70 -2.77
CA VAL A 18 -5.65 20.69 -2.92
C VAL A 18 -5.07 19.35 -3.39
N VAL A 19 -4.20 19.38 -4.40
CA VAL A 19 -3.58 18.17 -4.97
C VAL A 19 -2.67 17.49 -3.95
N LEU A 20 -1.84 18.27 -3.25
CA LEU A 20 -1.00 17.76 -2.18
C LEU A 20 -1.85 17.14 -1.07
N GLY A 21 -2.92 17.81 -0.64
CA GLY A 21 -3.87 17.28 0.32
C GLY A 21 -4.44 15.92 -0.11
N ALA A 22 -4.83 15.77 -1.38
CA ALA A 22 -5.34 14.51 -1.91
C ALA A 22 -4.27 13.40 -1.94
N ILE A 23 -3.04 13.71 -2.37
CA ILE A 23 -1.95 12.74 -2.44
C ILE A 23 -1.55 12.28 -1.03
N PHE A 24 -1.41 13.21 -0.08
CA PHE A 24 -1.08 12.89 1.29
C PHE A 24 -2.22 12.14 2.00
N GLY A 25 -3.48 12.48 1.72
CA GLY A 25 -4.63 11.70 2.18
C GLY A 25 -4.60 10.26 1.69
N LEU A 26 -4.30 10.03 0.40
CA LEU A 26 -4.12 8.67 -0.14
C LEU A 26 -2.97 7.92 0.55
N MET A 27 -1.87 8.60 0.87
CA MET A 27 -0.77 7.99 1.63
C MET A 27 -1.22 7.60 3.06
N GLN A 28 -2.03 8.44 3.71
CA GLN A 28 -2.57 8.18 5.04
C GLN A 28 -3.46 6.92 5.05
N ASP A 29 -4.27 6.72 4.02
CA ASP A 29 -5.11 5.52 3.90
C ASP A 29 -4.33 4.26 3.52
N ASN A 30 -3.03 4.40 3.19
CA ASN A 30 -2.16 3.30 2.75
C ASN A 30 -0.85 3.25 3.55
N LEU A 31 -0.91 3.62 4.83
CA LEU A 31 0.24 3.55 5.74
C LEU A 31 0.81 2.12 5.79
N GLY A 32 2.11 2.01 5.54
CA GLY A 32 2.84 0.73 5.47
C GLY A 32 2.88 0.09 4.08
N SER A 33 2.07 0.58 3.13
CA SER A 33 2.13 0.16 1.72
C SER A 33 2.76 1.22 0.81
N VAL A 34 2.60 2.50 1.13
CA VAL A 34 3.17 3.63 0.36
C VAL A 34 4.18 4.38 1.22
N HIS A 35 5.36 4.64 0.68
CA HIS A 35 6.41 5.42 1.34
C HIS A 35 6.45 6.86 0.81
N LEU A 36 7.03 7.79 1.59
CA LEU A 36 7.22 9.19 1.19
C LEU A 36 7.98 9.35 -0.15
N ARG A 37 8.93 8.46 -0.43
CA ARG A 37 9.67 8.45 -1.70
C ARG A 37 8.78 8.18 -2.91
N ASP A 38 7.68 7.46 -2.71
CA ASP A 38 6.74 7.10 -3.77
C ASP A 38 5.86 8.30 -4.15
N VAL A 39 5.72 9.26 -3.23
CA VAL A 39 5.01 10.53 -3.42
C VAL A 39 5.86 11.57 -4.16
N ALA A 40 7.19 11.48 -4.09
CA ALA A 40 8.10 12.48 -4.66
C ALA A 40 7.92 12.64 -6.19
N ARG A 41 7.80 11.54 -6.93
CA ARG A 41 7.58 11.57 -8.39
C ARG A 41 6.23 12.21 -8.76
N PRO A 42 5.08 11.74 -8.23
CA PRO A 42 3.78 12.38 -8.48
C PRO A 42 3.80 13.88 -8.19
N VAL A 43 4.38 14.31 -7.05
CA VAL A 43 4.46 15.74 -6.69
C VAL A 43 5.32 16.51 -7.70
N ALA A 44 6.49 15.98 -8.08
CA ALA A 44 7.37 16.63 -9.04
C ALA A 44 6.74 16.78 -10.44
N VAL A 45 5.87 15.86 -10.84
CA VAL A 45 5.13 15.93 -12.12
C VAL A 45 3.92 16.86 -12.02
N LEU A 46 3.14 16.79 -10.94
CA LEU A 46 1.90 17.54 -10.82
C LEU A 46 2.14 19.02 -10.53
N LEU A 47 3.21 19.37 -9.82
CA LEU A 47 3.56 20.76 -9.52
C LEU A 47 3.64 21.64 -10.79
N PRO A 48 4.47 21.33 -11.80
CA PRO A 48 4.51 22.13 -13.02
C PRO A 48 3.20 22.06 -13.80
N VAL A 49 2.50 20.92 -13.83
CA VAL A 49 1.22 20.77 -14.52
C VAL A 49 0.17 21.74 -13.99
N PHE A 50 -0.01 21.84 -12.67
CA PHE A 50 -1.02 22.72 -12.09
C PHE A 50 -0.63 24.21 -12.17
N VAL A 51 0.66 24.53 -12.10
CA VAL A 51 1.14 25.91 -12.33
C VAL A 51 0.87 26.33 -13.77
N LEU A 52 1.22 25.49 -14.75
CA LEU A 52 1.00 25.75 -16.18
C LEU A 52 -0.48 25.80 -16.52
N ALA A 53 -1.29 24.89 -15.98
CA ALA A 53 -2.74 24.89 -16.17
C ALA A 53 -3.37 26.18 -15.62
N THR A 54 -2.96 26.62 -14.43
CA THR A 54 -3.45 27.89 -13.86
C THR A 54 -3.05 29.08 -14.74
N ALA A 55 -1.79 29.14 -15.18
CA ALA A 55 -1.30 30.17 -16.09
C ALA A 55 -2.06 30.20 -17.42
N LEU A 56 -2.31 29.03 -18.01
CA LEU A 56 -3.08 28.88 -19.23
C LEU A 56 -4.53 29.36 -19.05
N LEU A 57 -5.21 28.95 -17.98
CA LEU A 57 -6.57 29.41 -17.69
C LEU A 57 -6.62 30.93 -17.49
N MET A 58 -5.62 31.51 -16.84
CA MET A 58 -5.52 32.97 -16.69
C MET A 58 -5.25 33.70 -18.01
N ALA A 59 -4.50 33.08 -18.93
CA ALA A 59 -4.23 33.62 -20.26
C ALA A 59 -5.46 33.56 -21.17
N ILE A 60 -6.24 32.48 -21.09
CA ILE A 60 -7.48 32.31 -21.87
C ILE A 60 -8.61 33.18 -21.31
N HIS A 61 -8.97 32.98 -20.04
CA HIS A 61 -10.08 33.69 -19.40
C HIS A 61 -9.95 33.64 -17.88
N ARG A 62 -9.45 34.72 -17.28
CA ARG A 62 -9.09 34.80 -15.85
C ARG A 62 -10.12 34.23 -14.87
N PRO A 63 -11.43 34.46 -15.01
CA PRO A 63 -12.41 33.90 -14.09
C PRO A 63 -12.44 32.36 -14.06
N LEU A 64 -11.96 31.66 -15.12
CA LEU A 64 -11.83 30.19 -15.10
C LEU A 64 -10.78 29.71 -14.09
N ALA A 65 -9.69 30.46 -13.92
CA ALA A 65 -8.66 30.11 -12.92
C ALA A 65 -9.20 30.16 -11.49
N ARG A 66 -10.28 30.94 -11.24
CA ARG A 66 -10.90 31.10 -9.91
C ARG A 66 -11.67 29.86 -9.46
N ILE A 67 -12.24 29.11 -10.41
CA ILE A 67 -13.00 27.88 -10.12
C ILE A 67 -12.11 26.63 -10.16
N PHE A 68 -10.88 26.74 -10.66
CA PHE A 68 -10.01 25.60 -10.90
C PHE A 68 -9.62 24.82 -9.63
N PRO A 69 -9.23 25.45 -8.49
CA PRO A 69 -8.97 24.71 -7.25
C PRO A 69 -10.20 23.92 -6.76
N VAL A 70 -11.40 24.47 -6.93
CA VAL A 70 -12.66 23.81 -6.55
C VAL A 70 -12.95 22.65 -7.48
N ALA A 71 -12.76 22.80 -8.79
CA ALA A 71 -12.91 21.70 -9.74
C ALA A 71 -11.96 20.53 -9.44
N ILE A 72 -10.71 20.83 -9.11
CA ILE A 72 -9.71 19.84 -8.68
C ILE A 72 -10.16 19.16 -7.38
N PHE A 73 -10.62 19.93 -6.40
CA PHE A 73 -11.12 19.40 -5.13
C PHE A 73 -12.28 18.43 -5.37
N LEU A 74 -13.27 18.82 -6.17
CA LEU A 74 -14.42 17.98 -6.51
C LEU A 74 -14.00 16.69 -7.23
N TYR A 75 -12.96 16.75 -8.08
CA TYR A 75 -12.42 15.58 -8.77
C TYR A 75 -11.71 14.62 -7.80
N PHE A 76 -10.72 15.09 -7.04
CA PHE A 76 -9.92 14.23 -6.16
C PHE A 76 -10.71 13.71 -4.95
N TYR A 77 -11.64 14.49 -4.42
CA TYR A 77 -12.46 14.13 -3.28
C TYR A 77 -13.83 13.57 -3.70
N PHE A 78 -14.01 13.21 -4.98
CA PHE A 78 -15.27 12.68 -5.50
C PHE A 78 -15.79 11.50 -4.66
N TYR A 79 -14.95 10.51 -4.41
CA TYR A 79 -15.35 9.32 -3.64
C TYR A 79 -15.78 9.67 -2.22
N GLU A 80 -15.01 10.50 -1.51
CA GLU A 80 -15.33 10.89 -0.13
C GLU A 80 -16.60 11.75 -0.05
N ILE A 81 -16.80 12.67 -1.00
CA ILE A 81 -18.04 13.46 -1.11
C ILE A 81 -19.22 12.54 -1.36
N ASN A 82 -19.10 11.59 -2.30
CA ASN A 82 -20.18 10.63 -2.56
C ASN A 82 -20.47 9.77 -1.32
N LYS A 83 -19.45 9.26 -0.66
CA LYS A 83 -19.59 8.49 0.58
C LYS A 83 -20.25 9.31 1.69
N PHE A 84 -19.91 10.58 1.83
CA PHE A 84 -20.51 11.46 2.84
C PHE A 84 -21.98 11.79 2.54
N VAL A 85 -22.29 12.20 1.30
CA VAL A 85 -23.63 12.62 0.91
C VAL A 85 -24.59 11.43 0.80
N PHE A 86 -24.07 10.25 0.43
CA PHE A 86 -24.88 9.10 0.04
C PHE A 86 -24.54 7.80 0.77
N GLY A 87 -23.78 7.87 1.86
CA GLY A 87 -23.34 6.70 2.63
C GLY A 87 -24.46 5.83 3.21
N PHE A 88 -25.71 6.23 3.07
CA PHE A 88 -26.90 5.45 3.42
C PHE A 88 -27.26 4.50 2.26
N LYS A 89 -26.71 3.28 2.31
CA LYS A 89 -26.66 2.32 1.18
C LYS A 89 -27.95 1.62 0.80
N ASP A 90 -29.09 1.89 1.43
CA ASP A 90 -30.21 0.94 1.36
C ASP A 90 -31.40 1.39 0.50
N VAL A 91 -31.37 2.60 -0.08
CA VAL A 91 -32.57 3.19 -0.75
C VAL A 91 -32.38 3.48 -2.23
N VAL A 92 -31.15 3.76 -2.70
CA VAL A 92 -30.89 4.17 -4.10
C VAL A 92 -29.67 3.45 -4.67
N PRO A 93 -29.75 2.90 -5.91
CA PRO A 93 -28.59 2.32 -6.59
C PRO A 93 -27.44 3.34 -6.70
N ILE A 94 -26.25 2.96 -6.25
CA ILE A 94 -25.07 3.83 -6.20
C ILE A 94 -24.73 4.46 -7.56
N GLN A 95 -25.06 3.78 -8.66
CA GLN A 95 -24.85 4.25 -10.04
C GLN A 95 -25.70 5.48 -10.37
N LEU A 96 -27.00 5.47 -10.03
CA LEU A 96 -27.90 6.61 -10.28
C LEU A 96 -27.48 7.84 -9.49
N LEU A 97 -26.98 7.60 -8.29
CA LEU A 97 -26.50 8.61 -7.37
C LEU A 97 -25.21 9.27 -7.84
N THR A 98 -24.28 8.44 -8.30
CA THR A 98 -23.05 8.86 -8.96
C THR A 98 -23.36 9.76 -10.17
N ILE A 99 -24.32 9.37 -11.02
CA ILE A 99 -24.75 10.17 -12.18
C ILE A 99 -25.33 11.51 -11.73
N PHE A 100 -26.19 11.52 -10.72
CA PHE A 100 -26.79 12.74 -10.19
C PHE A 100 -25.72 13.73 -9.68
N VAL A 101 -24.72 13.25 -8.94
CA VAL A 101 -23.60 14.07 -8.46
C VAL A 101 -22.77 14.62 -9.61
N LEU A 102 -22.46 13.79 -10.59
CA LEU A 102 -21.72 14.21 -11.79
C LEU A 102 -22.49 15.28 -12.57
N ALA A 103 -23.83 15.22 -12.59
CA ALA A 103 -24.66 16.25 -13.20
C ALA A 103 -24.70 17.56 -12.39
N LEU A 104 -24.59 17.49 -11.05
CA LEU A 104 -24.55 18.67 -10.19
C LEU A 104 -23.22 19.44 -10.28
N TYR A 105 -22.10 18.76 -10.53
CA TYR A 105 -20.78 19.41 -10.53
C TYR A 105 -20.65 20.55 -11.55
N PRO A 106 -21.04 20.39 -12.84
CA PRO A 106 -21.06 21.50 -13.79
C PRO A 106 -21.95 22.65 -13.35
N CYS A 107 -23.12 22.36 -12.77
CA CYS A 107 -24.05 23.38 -12.26
C CYS A 107 -23.43 24.17 -11.09
N CYS A 108 -22.78 23.49 -10.15
CA CYS A 108 -22.06 24.12 -9.04
C CYS A 108 -20.88 24.97 -9.54
N LEU A 109 -20.09 24.45 -10.49
CA LEU A 109 -18.97 25.19 -11.08
C LEU A 109 -19.44 26.40 -11.88
N LEU A 110 -20.57 26.30 -12.60
CA LEU A 110 -21.17 27.41 -13.32
C LEU A 110 -21.69 28.48 -12.37
N ALA A 111 -22.42 28.08 -11.32
CA ALA A 111 -22.89 29.00 -10.29
C ALA A 111 -21.73 29.73 -9.61
N LEU A 112 -20.68 28.97 -9.24
CA LEU A 112 -19.46 29.52 -8.66
C LEU A 112 -18.75 30.49 -9.62
N TYR A 113 -18.67 30.15 -10.91
CA TYR A 113 -18.12 31.03 -11.94
C TYR A 113 -18.90 32.34 -12.06
N VAL A 114 -20.24 32.28 -12.09
CA VAL A 114 -21.11 33.47 -12.17
C VAL A 114 -20.92 34.38 -10.96
N VAL A 115 -20.73 33.82 -9.77
CA VAL A 115 -20.45 34.60 -8.55
C VAL A 115 -19.03 35.17 -8.59
N LEU A 116 -18.03 34.30 -8.76
CA LEU A 116 -16.62 34.66 -8.63
C LEU A 116 -16.14 35.61 -9.73
N ARG A 117 -16.77 35.65 -10.92
CA ARG A 117 -16.40 36.60 -11.98
C ARG A 117 -16.59 38.08 -11.57
N HIS A 118 -17.49 38.35 -10.62
CA HIS A 118 -17.77 39.71 -10.13
C HIS A 118 -16.95 40.11 -8.88
N VAL A 119 -16.19 39.18 -8.29
CA VAL A 119 -15.38 39.41 -7.09
C VAL A 119 -13.98 39.93 -7.48
N ASP A 120 -13.36 40.74 -6.61
CA ASP A 120 -11.95 41.12 -6.75
C ASP A 120 -11.07 39.86 -6.74
N GLY A 121 -10.34 39.65 -7.85
CA GLY A 121 -9.57 38.42 -8.08
C GLY A 121 -8.45 38.19 -7.07
N LEU A 122 -7.86 39.26 -6.51
CA LEU A 122 -6.79 39.14 -5.52
C LEU A 122 -7.35 38.71 -4.15
N LYS A 123 -8.48 39.27 -3.73
CA LYS A 123 -9.14 38.84 -2.47
C LYS A 123 -9.64 37.40 -2.60
N ALA A 124 -10.27 37.06 -3.73
CA ALA A 124 -10.75 35.71 -3.99
C ALA A 124 -9.60 34.69 -3.95
N SER A 125 -8.48 34.98 -4.64
CA SER A 125 -7.33 34.07 -4.67
C SER A 125 -6.67 33.91 -3.30
N LEU A 126 -6.53 35.01 -2.54
CA LEU A 126 -6.01 34.96 -1.18
C LEU A 126 -6.88 34.09 -0.26
N TYR A 127 -8.21 34.27 -0.26
CA TYR A 127 -9.09 33.47 0.58
C TYR A 127 -9.08 31.99 0.21
N THR A 128 -9.11 31.67 -1.09
CA THR A 128 -8.99 30.27 -1.52
C THR A 128 -7.64 29.67 -1.16
N PHE A 129 -6.54 30.41 -1.30
CA PHE A 129 -5.21 29.98 -0.87
C PHE A 129 -5.17 29.69 0.64
N VAL A 130 -5.73 30.58 1.47
CA VAL A 130 -5.80 30.38 2.93
C VAL A 130 -6.66 29.18 3.29
N ILE A 131 -7.83 29.01 2.67
CA ILE A 131 -8.73 27.88 2.96
C ILE A 131 -8.06 26.55 2.61
N THR A 132 -7.52 26.44 1.39
CA THR A 132 -6.82 25.23 0.92
C THR A 132 -5.56 24.96 1.73
N GLY A 133 -4.84 26.02 2.14
CA GLY A 133 -3.68 25.92 3.04
C GLY A 133 -4.03 25.39 4.42
N SER A 134 -5.14 25.83 5.00
CA SER A 134 -5.67 25.31 6.26
C SER A 134 -6.05 23.83 6.14
N MET A 135 -6.74 23.44 5.07
CA MET A 135 -7.11 22.03 4.82
C MET A 135 -5.87 21.13 4.66
N ALA A 136 -4.87 21.58 3.88
CA ALA A 136 -3.60 20.88 3.73
C ALA A 136 -2.85 20.78 5.06
N SER A 137 -2.89 21.83 5.89
CA SER A 137 -2.26 21.82 7.22
C SER A 137 -2.89 20.79 8.15
N VAL A 138 -4.22 20.66 8.15
CA VAL A 138 -4.91 19.61 8.90
C VAL A 138 -4.45 18.22 8.44
N THR A 139 -4.33 18.00 7.13
CA THR A 139 -3.85 16.73 6.56
C THR A 139 -2.42 16.42 7.06
N ILE A 140 -1.52 17.41 7.03
CA ILE A 140 -0.14 17.27 7.53
C ILE A 140 -0.14 16.97 9.04
N LEU A 141 -0.96 17.66 9.84
CA LEU A 141 -1.05 17.44 11.28
C LEU A 141 -1.53 16.02 11.63
N VAL A 142 -2.46 15.46 10.86
CA VAL A 142 -2.93 14.08 11.05
C VAL A 142 -1.87 13.06 10.65
N ILE A 143 -1.09 13.35 9.60
CA ILE A 143 -0.04 12.45 9.10
C ILE A 143 1.23 12.54 9.95
N ALA A 144 1.55 13.69 10.55
CA ALA A 144 2.83 13.92 11.23
C ALA A 144 3.15 12.86 12.30
N PRO A 145 2.23 12.44 13.19
CA PRO A 145 2.51 11.36 14.16
C PRO A 145 2.89 10.04 13.49
N SER A 146 2.32 9.73 12.31
CA SER A 146 2.64 8.51 11.57
C SER A 146 4.09 8.51 11.04
N LEU A 147 4.72 9.68 10.85
CA LEU A 147 6.13 9.78 10.43
C LEU A 147 7.11 9.36 11.53
N PHE A 148 6.67 9.41 12.79
CA PHE A 148 7.44 9.03 13.97
C PHE A 148 6.95 7.71 14.58
N TYR A 149 6.34 6.85 13.75
CA TYR A 149 5.85 5.57 14.22
C TYR A 149 7.01 4.64 14.57
N ASP A 150 7.16 4.38 15.87
CA ASP A 150 7.98 3.29 16.36
C ASP A 150 7.12 2.02 16.44
N PRO A 151 7.47 0.95 15.70
CA PRO A 151 6.76 -0.31 15.83
C PRO A 151 6.88 -0.82 17.27
N PRO A 152 5.78 -1.24 17.91
CA PRO A 152 5.85 -1.76 19.26
C PRO A 152 6.76 -3.00 19.31
N PRO A 153 7.55 -3.18 20.38
CA PRO A 153 8.44 -4.32 20.53
C PRO A 153 7.66 -5.64 20.54
N LYS A 154 8.34 -6.70 20.09
CA LYS A 154 7.80 -8.05 19.93
C LYS A 154 7.17 -8.56 21.23
N ILE A 155 5.85 -8.65 21.26
CA ILE A 155 5.11 -9.42 22.27
C ILE A 155 5.09 -10.86 21.79
N ASP A 156 5.78 -11.73 22.53
CA ASP A 156 5.37 -13.12 22.79
C ASP A 156 6.34 -13.84 23.77
N ALA A 157 6.27 -13.47 25.06
CA ALA A 157 7.10 -14.02 26.13
C ALA A 157 7.01 -15.57 26.25
N TYR A 158 5.85 -16.14 25.93
CA TYR A 158 5.66 -17.60 25.88
C TYR A 158 6.57 -18.25 24.83
N PHE A 159 6.65 -17.67 23.64
CA PHE A 159 7.39 -18.25 22.54
C PHE A 159 8.91 -18.03 22.69
N GLU A 160 9.34 -16.98 23.37
CA GLU A 160 10.74 -16.76 23.74
C GLU A 160 11.26 -17.90 24.61
N LYS A 161 10.50 -18.30 25.63
CA LYS A 161 10.85 -19.43 26.52
C LYS A 161 11.01 -20.75 25.76
N ALA A 162 10.08 -21.06 24.85
CA ALA A 162 10.15 -22.27 24.02
C ALA A 162 11.36 -22.25 23.06
N THR A 163 11.69 -21.09 22.50
CA THR A 163 12.86 -20.92 21.62
C THR A 163 14.16 -21.18 22.36
N LEU A 164 14.32 -20.60 23.55
CA LEU A 164 15.50 -20.79 24.39
C LEU A 164 15.67 -22.26 24.81
N ALA A 165 14.58 -22.96 25.09
CA ALA A 165 14.62 -24.39 25.38
C ALA A 165 15.09 -25.21 24.16
N ALA A 166 14.57 -24.95 22.96
CA ALA A 166 14.98 -25.64 21.74
C ALA A 166 16.46 -25.41 21.39
N VAL A 167 16.93 -24.16 21.51
CA VAL A 167 18.34 -23.80 21.28
C VAL A 167 19.26 -24.51 22.27
N LYS A 168 18.89 -24.57 23.56
CA LYS A 168 19.67 -25.29 24.59
C LYS A 168 19.66 -26.81 24.40
N ALA A 169 18.57 -27.36 23.89
CA ALA A 169 18.43 -28.80 23.64
C ALA A 169 19.20 -29.26 22.40
N HIS A 170 19.45 -28.38 21.44
CA HIS A 170 20.22 -28.69 20.25
C HIS A 170 21.71 -28.84 20.59
N LYS A 171 22.23 -30.07 20.46
CA LYS A 171 23.64 -30.42 20.71
C LYS A 171 24.43 -30.72 19.42
N GLY A 172 23.79 -30.64 18.26
CA GLY A 172 24.41 -30.91 16.95
C GLY A 172 25.19 -29.70 16.41
N GLY A 173 26.08 -29.94 15.44
CA GLY A 173 26.74 -28.88 14.69
C GLY A 173 25.81 -28.26 13.65
N ALA A 174 26.13 -27.07 13.14
CA ALA A 174 25.35 -26.43 12.08
C ALA A 174 25.22 -27.29 10.80
N SER A 175 26.11 -28.28 10.61
CA SER A 175 26.11 -29.25 9.50
C SER A 175 25.00 -30.30 9.60
N ASP A 176 24.34 -30.45 10.75
CA ASP A 176 23.40 -31.54 11.02
C ASP A 176 21.93 -31.08 10.82
N LEU A 177 21.73 -29.83 10.43
CA LEU A 177 20.42 -29.20 10.25
C LEU A 177 20.03 -29.21 8.76
N PRO A 178 18.82 -29.66 8.39
CA PRO A 178 18.39 -29.70 6.99
C PRO A 178 18.08 -28.29 6.47
N ASP A 179 18.31 -28.04 5.19
CA ASP A 179 17.83 -26.80 4.55
C ASP A 179 16.29 -26.72 4.57
N ILE A 180 15.77 -25.51 4.82
CA ILE A 180 14.32 -25.25 4.85
C ILE A 180 13.97 -24.34 3.68
N ILE A 181 13.13 -24.83 2.77
CA ILE A 181 12.61 -24.05 1.64
C ILE A 181 11.12 -23.78 1.86
N TYR A 182 10.78 -22.51 2.03
CA TYR A 182 9.40 -22.05 2.22
C TYR A 182 8.92 -21.32 0.96
N VAL A 183 7.97 -21.93 0.23
CA VAL A 183 7.43 -21.42 -1.03
C VAL A 183 5.96 -21.07 -0.84
N ILE A 184 5.58 -19.84 -1.19
CA ILE A 184 4.19 -19.37 -1.13
C ILE A 184 3.78 -18.88 -2.53
N PRO A 185 2.95 -19.65 -3.25
CA PRO A 185 2.30 -19.17 -4.46
C PRO A 185 1.26 -18.09 -4.14
N ASP A 186 1.27 -16.99 -4.88
CA ASP A 186 0.27 -15.92 -4.69
C ASP A 186 -1.05 -16.30 -5.38
N ARG A 187 -2.16 -16.13 -4.65
CA ARG A 187 -3.54 -16.43 -5.11
C ARG A 187 -3.75 -17.83 -5.70
N TYR A 188 -2.95 -18.81 -5.29
CA TYR A 188 -3.16 -20.20 -5.71
C TYR A 188 -4.30 -20.85 -4.92
N ALA A 189 -5.35 -21.23 -5.65
CA ALA A 189 -6.56 -21.79 -5.07
C ALA A 189 -6.39 -23.27 -4.67
N SER A 190 -7.21 -23.70 -3.69
CA SER A 190 -7.25 -25.11 -3.28
C SER A 190 -7.74 -26.01 -4.42
N ARG A 191 -7.45 -27.32 -4.36
CA ARG A 191 -7.99 -28.29 -5.34
C ARG A 191 -9.52 -28.20 -5.44
N ALA A 192 -10.21 -28.11 -4.30
CA ALA A 192 -11.67 -28.01 -4.26
C ALA A 192 -12.16 -26.76 -5.00
N THR A 193 -11.61 -25.59 -4.66
CA THR A 193 -11.95 -24.33 -5.33
C THR A 193 -11.65 -24.35 -6.83
N LEU A 194 -10.51 -24.91 -7.24
CA LEU A 194 -10.17 -25.05 -8.67
C LEU A 194 -11.16 -25.92 -9.43
N LEU A 195 -11.65 -26.99 -8.81
CA LEU A 195 -12.63 -27.86 -9.42
C LEU A 195 -14.02 -27.22 -9.45
N ASP A 196 -14.50 -26.71 -8.31
CA ASP A 196 -15.88 -26.27 -8.14
C ASP A 196 -16.17 -24.94 -8.85
N GLU A 197 -15.23 -23.99 -8.79
CA GLU A 197 -15.42 -22.64 -9.34
C GLU A 197 -14.86 -22.50 -10.77
N PHE A 198 -13.86 -23.31 -11.13
CA PHE A 198 -13.14 -23.18 -12.41
C PHE A 198 -13.20 -24.44 -13.28
N GLY A 199 -13.78 -25.55 -12.82
CA GLY A 199 -13.85 -26.81 -13.57
C GLY A 199 -12.48 -27.47 -13.81
N PHE A 200 -11.44 -27.06 -13.08
CA PHE A 200 -10.07 -27.51 -13.29
C PHE A 200 -9.68 -28.60 -12.29
N ASP A 201 -9.58 -29.85 -12.78
CA ASP A 201 -9.09 -30.96 -11.98
C ASP A 201 -7.55 -30.97 -11.91
N ASN A 202 -7.03 -30.55 -10.76
CA ASN A 202 -5.59 -30.56 -10.49
C ASN A 202 -5.09 -31.78 -9.69
N THR A 203 -5.84 -32.89 -9.68
CA THR A 203 -5.51 -34.08 -8.89
C THR A 203 -4.13 -34.67 -9.23
N ALA A 204 -3.73 -34.63 -10.50
CA ALA A 204 -2.42 -35.13 -10.95
C ALA A 204 -1.24 -34.44 -10.25
N PHE A 205 -1.31 -33.12 -10.04
CA PHE A 205 -0.26 -32.36 -9.36
C PHE A 205 -0.11 -32.80 -7.90
N TYR A 206 -1.24 -32.93 -7.19
CA TYR A 206 -1.26 -33.37 -5.79
C TYR A 206 -0.79 -34.82 -5.64
N ALA A 207 -1.12 -35.71 -6.58
CA ALA A 207 -0.63 -37.08 -6.61
C ALA A 207 0.90 -37.13 -6.77
N GLU A 208 1.47 -36.29 -7.63
CA GLU A 208 2.91 -36.18 -7.83
C GLU A 208 3.64 -35.63 -6.58
N LEU A 209 3.04 -34.67 -5.86
CA LEU A 209 3.56 -34.21 -4.57
C LEU A 209 3.63 -35.36 -3.55
N ARG A 210 2.55 -36.14 -3.41
CA ARG A 210 2.53 -37.30 -2.51
C ARG A 210 3.55 -38.35 -2.90
N LYS A 211 3.68 -38.64 -4.19
CA LYS A 211 4.67 -39.60 -4.72
C LYS A 211 6.10 -39.19 -4.38
N ARG A 212 6.38 -37.89 -4.29
CA ARG A 212 7.67 -37.33 -3.85
C ARG A 212 7.85 -37.28 -2.33
N GLY A 213 6.88 -37.75 -1.55
CA GLY A 213 6.93 -37.78 -0.10
C GLY A 213 6.43 -36.49 0.58
N PHE A 214 5.83 -35.55 -0.14
CA PHE A 214 5.22 -34.38 0.49
C PHE A 214 3.94 -34.77 1.24
N PHE A 215 3.79 -34.24 2.45
CA PHE A 215 2.51 -34.23 3.14
C PHE A 215 1.58 -33.23 2.45
N VAL A 216 0.37 -33.69 2.11
CA VAL A 216 -0.66 -32.88 1.46
C VAL A 216 -1.84 -32.73 2.42
N ALA A 217 -2.02 -31.52 2.94
CA ALA A 217 -3.18 -31.16 3.75
C ALA A 217 -4.33 -30.69 2.85
N GLU A 218 -5.26 -31.59 2.50
CA GLU A 218 -6.37 -31.25 1.58
C GLU A 218 -7.37 -30.24 2.18
N ASN A 219 -7.53 -30.27 3.51
CA ASN A 219 -8.51 -29.45 4.24
C ASN A 219 -7.83 -28.34 5.06
N SER A 220 -6.79 -27.70 4.49
CA SER A 220 -6.10 -26.57 5.11
C SER A 220 -6.65 -25.23 4.62
N TRP A 221 -6.68 -24.24 5.51
CA TRP A 221 -7.22 -22.91 5.24
C TRP A 221 -6.20 -21.86 5.67
N ALA A 222 -6.16 -20.73 4.96
CA ALA A 222 -5.45 -19.55 5.44
C ALA A 222 -6.21 -18.93 6.62
N ASN A 223 -5.49 -18.47 7.65
CA ASN A 223 -6.12 -17.80 8.80
C ASN A 223 -6.76 -16.46 8.42
N TYR A 224 -6.29 -15.82 7.34
CA TYR A 224 -6.77 -14.54 6.86
C TYR A 224 -6.77 -14.49 5.33
N PRO A 225 -7.73 -13.79 4.70
CA PRO A 225 -7.89 -13.78 3.24
C PRO A 225 -6.89 -12.87 2.51
N ARG A 226 -6.19 -11.97 3.21
CA ARG A 226 -5.19 -11.07 2.60
C ARG A 226 -3.78 -11.60 2.80
N THR A 227 -2.93 -11.49 1.77
CA THR A 227 -1.56 -12.03 1.74
C THR A 227 -0.74 -11.65 2.97
N PHE A 228 -0.64 -10.36 3.32
CA PHE A 228 0.17 -9.91 4.48
C PHE A 228 -0.35 -10.48 5.80
N GLN A 229 -1.67 -10.57 5.98
CA GLN A 229 -2.28 -11.11 7.20
C GLN A 229 -2.07 -12.62 7.30
N SER A 230 -2.29 -13.35 6.20
CA SER A 230 -2.06 -14.79 6.14
C SER A 230 -0.60 -15.13 6.46
N MET A 231 0.34 -14.47 5.79
CA MET A 231 1.77 -14.71 5.98
C MET A 231 2.23 -14.30 7.38
N ALA A 232 1.82 -13.14 7.88
CA ALA A 232 2.15 -12.71 9.24
C ALA A 232 1.60 -13.69 10.29
N SER A 233 0.39 -14.21 10.10
CA SER A 233 -0.18 -15.21 11.00
C SER A 233 0.60 -16.53 10.97
N THR A 234 0.89 -17.07 9.78
CA THR A 234 1.66 -18.32 9.62
C THR A 234 3.06 -18.21 10.20
N LEU A 235 3.80 -17.14 9.85
CA LEU A 235 5.19 -16.95 10.27
C LEU A 235 5.34 -16.57 11.75
N ASN A 236 4.25 -16.20 12.40
CA ASN A 236 4.21 -15.98 13.85
C ASN A 236 3.45 -17.07 14.62
N SER A 237 2.94 -18.10 13.93
CA SER A 237 2.17 -19.21 14.53
C SER A 237 1.03 -18.73 15.45
N GLY A 238 0.37 -17.63 15.08
CA GLY A 238 -0.62 -16.97 15.92
C GLY A 238 -1.64 -16.15 15.12
N TYR A 239 -2.81 -15.93 15.72
CA TYR A 239 -3.86 -15.11 15.13
C TYR A 239 -3.54 -13.60 15.30
N LEU A 240 -4.07 -12.79 14.38
CA LEU A 240 -3.97 -11.32 14.40
C LEU A 240 -5.18 -10.66 15.08
N GLN A 241 -6.06 -11.43 15.73
CA GLN A 241 -7.32 -10.95 16.32
C GLN A 241 -7.16 -9.83 17.36
N ASP A 242 -6.04 -9.81 18.08
CA ASP A 242 -5.78 -8.75 19.08
C ASP A 242 -5.40 -7.42 18.42
N PHE A 243 -5.05 -7.40 17.13
CA PHE A 243 -4.77 -6.14 16.41
C PHE A 243 -6.00 -5.26 16.35
N THR A 244 -7.20 -5.84 16.15
CA THR A 244 -8.45 -5.09 16.15
C THR A 244 -8.69 -4.37 17.48
N LYS A 245 -8.31 -5.00 18.61
CA LYS A 245 -8.44 -4.38 19.93
C LYS A 245 -7.44 -3.24 20.12
N THR A 246 -6.22 -3.39 19.62
CA THR A 246 -5.16 -2.38 19.78
C THR A 246 -5.28 -1.21 18.81
N TYR A 247 -5.65 -1.46 17.55
CA TYR A 247 -5.63 -0.47 16.47
C TYR A 247 -7.02 -0.04 16.01
N GLY A 248 -8.08 -0.74 16.40
CA GLY A 248 -9.46 -0.51 15.94
C GLY A 248 -9.80 -1.29 14.67
N ALA A 249 -11.09 -1.59 14.50
CA ALA A 249 -11.60 -2.35 13.36
C ALA A 249 -11.49 -1.59 12.02
N ASP A 250 -11.54 -0.26 12.07
CA ASP A 250 -11.52 0.62 10.90
C ASP A 250 -10.10 1.12 10.56
N SER A 251 -9.06 0.58 11.21
CA SER A 251 -7.69 0.99 10.95
C SER A 251 -7.24 0.57 9.55
N SER A 252 -6.74 1.54 8.79
CA SER A 252 -6.05 1.34 7.51
C SER A 252 -4.54 1.15 7.66
N ASP A 253 -4.01 1.26 8.88
CA ASP A 253 -2.57 1.16 9.14
C ASP A 253 -2.08 -0.30 9.06
N GLN A 254 -1.30 -0.59 8.01
CA GLN A 254 -0.77 -1.94 7.76
C GLN A 254 0.61 -2.16 8.38
N ARG A 255 1.27 -1.10 8.87
CA ARG A 255 2.63 -1.17 9.43
C ARG A 255 2.77 -2.20 10.55
N PRO A 256 1.84 -2.31 11.51
CA PRO A 256 1.93 -3.33 12.56
C PRO A 256 2.04 -4.76 12.01
N VAL A 257 1.27 -5.07 10.96
CA VAL A 257 1.24 -6.42 10.37
C VAL A 257 2.45 -6.65 9.48
N HIS A 258 2.90 -5.62 8.74
CA HIS A 258 4.12 -5.68 7.94
C HIS A 258 5.37 -5.87 8.83
N GLU A 259 5.43 -5.25 10.00
CA GLU A 259 6.52 -5.49 10.95
C GLU A 259 6.48 -6.95 11.45
N LYS A 260 5.31 -7.51 11.76
CA LYS A 260 5.20 -8.94 12.10
C LYS A 260 5.56 -9.85 10.93
N LEU A 261 5.35 -9.43 9.70
CA LEU A 261 5.74 -10.17 8.50
C LEU A 261 7.26 -10.21 8.35
N GLU A 262 7.92 -9.05 8.45
CA GLU A 262 9.37 -8.93 8.30
C GLU A 262 10.13 -9.50 9.51
N ALA A 263 9.73 -9.14 10.72
CA ALA A 263 10.39 -9.48 11.98
C ALA A 263 9.72 -10.66 12.68
N ASN A 264 9.39 -11.72 11.94
CA ASN A 264 8.61 -12.83 12.46
C ASN A 264 9.39 -13.79 13.38
N ILE A 265 8.64 -14.60 14.14
CA ILE A 265 9.21 -15.50 15.13
C ILE A 265 9.89 -16.73 14.53
N VAL A 266 9.41 -17.23 13.39
CA VAL A 266 10.01 -18.39 12.71
C VAL A 266 11.42 -18.05 12.28
N GLN A 267 11.63 -16.89 11.65
CA GLN A 267 12.96 -16.41 11.25
C GLN A 267 13.88 -16.23 12.47
N ASP A 268 13.39 -15.62 13.55
CA ASP A 268 14.20 -15.43 14.76
C ASP A 268 14.65 -16.77 15.37
N ARG A 269 13.74 -17.74 15.45
CA ARG A 269 14.02 -19.10 15.94
C ARG A 269 15.07 -19.81 15.12
N LEU A 270 14.86 -19.88 13.81
CA LEU A 270 15.79 -20.54 12.90
C LEU A 270 17.17 -19.86 12.97
N ARG A 271 17.22 -18.54 13.01
CA ARG A 271 18.48 -17.80 13.17
C ARG A 271 19.22 -18.15 14.46
N ARG A 272 18.51 -18.26 15.60
CA ARG A 272 19.11 -18.65 16.88
C ARG A 272 19.59 -20.11 16.90
N LEU A 273 19.04 -20.96 16.03
CA LEU A 273 19.53 -22.33 15.79
C LEU A 273 20.70 -22.39 14.81
N GLY A 274 21.13 -21.26 14.25
CA GLY A 274 22.28 -21.18 13.33
C GLY A 274 21.92 -21.10 11.85
N TYR A 275 20.63 -21.05 11.48
CA TYR A 275 20.22 -20.89 10.08
C TYR A 275 20.49 -19.48 9.56
N ARG A 276 20.76 -19.40 8.26
CA ARG A 276 20.79 -18.14 7.50
C ARG A 276 19.48 -17.97 6.74
N PHE A 277 18.86 -16.79 6.84
CA PHE A 277 17.61 -16.51 6.13
C PHE A 277 17.91 -15.84 4.78
N HIS A 278 17.58 -16.54 3.69
CA HIS A 278 17.72 -16.05 2.32
C HIS A 278 16.34 -15.66 1.79
N ASN A 279 16.10 -14.36 1.63
CA ASN A 279 14.83 -13.85 1.11
C ASN A 279 14.86 -13.77 -0.42
N TYR A 280 13.94 -14.43 -1.09
CA TYR A 280 13.72 -14.31 -2.53
C TYR A 280 12.48 -13.45 -2.77
N GLY A 281 12.71 -12.14 -2.82
CA GLY A 281 11.64 -11.16 -2.89
C GLY A 281 10.99 -11.10 -4.28
N ASN A 282 9.66 -10.98 -4.30
CA ASN A 282 8.87 -10.72 -5.49
C ASN A 282 8.70 -9.20 -5.72
N TRP A 283 7.81 -8.83 -6.64
CA TRP A 283 7.51 -7.44 -6.99
C TRP A 283 6.74 -6.66 -5.92
N TRP A 284 6.12 -7.36 -4.96
CA TRP A 284 5.24 -6.77 -3.97
C TRP A 284 6.06 -6.24 -2.78
N GLU A 285 5.93 -4.93 -2.50
CA GLU A 285 6.79 -4.18 -1.57
C GLU A 285 7.03 -4.88 -0.21
N PRO A 286 6.01 -5.35 0.53
CA PRO A 286 6.21 -5.97 1.85
C PRO A 286 7.05 -7.25 1.87
N THR A 287 7.22 -7.93 0.73
CA THR A 287 8.04 -9.14 0.61
C THR A 287 9.25 -8.96 -0.30
N ARG A 288 9.38 -7.79 -0.95
CA ARG A 288 10.47 -7.48 -1.89
C ARG A 288 11.83 -7.46 -1.20
N ILE A 289 11.89 -6.93 0.02
CA ILE A 289 13.07 -6.87 0.86
C ILE A 289 12.65 -7.22 2.29
N ASN A 290 13.44 -8.04 2.97
CA ASN A 290 13.30 -8.29 4.40
C ASN A 290 14.58 -7.79 5.11
N ARG A 291 14.43 -6.80 6.00
CA ARG A 291 15.54 -6.18 6.74
C ARG A 291 16.26 -7.14 7.70
N TRP A 292 15.60 -8.22 8.08
CA TRP A 292 16.12 -9.26 8.98
C TRP A 292 16.72 -10.46 8.24
N ALA A 293 16.69 -10.46 6.89
CA ALA A 293 17.32 -11.50 6.08
C ALA A 293 18.84 -11.36 6.02
N SER A 294 19.52 -12.51 6.03
CA SER A 294 20.96 -12.58 5.82
C SER A 294 21.35 -12.17 4.41
N VAL A 295 20.51 -12.49 3.42
CA VAL A 295 20.67 -12.08 2.02
C VAL A 295 19.30 -11.82 1.42
N ASN A 296 19.17 -10.73 0.66
CA ASN A 296 17.98 -10.43 -0.14
C ASN A 296 18.30 -10.61 -1.63
N TYR A 297 17.57 -11.49 -2.30
CA TYR A 297 17.58 -11.67 -3.76
C TYR A 297 16.36 -10.95 -4.32
N GLN A 298 16.57 -9.89 -5.09
CA GLN A 298 15.50 -9.15 -5.76
C GLN A 298 15.35 -9.68 -7.19
N GLY A 299 14.16 -10.16 -7.54
CA GLY A 299 13.87 -10.66 -8.89
C GLY A 299 13.39 -9.53 -9.81
N TYR A 300 14.13 -9.26 -10.90
CA TYR A 300 13.52 -8.92 -12.20
C TYR A 300 14.42 -9.13 -13.44
N PRO A 301 15.59 -9.82 -13.35
CA PRO A 301 15.84 -10.79 -14.43
C PRO A 301 16.52 -12.12 -14.05
N ARG A 302 16.97 -12.32 -12.81
CA ARG A 302 17.87 -13.47 -12.48
C ARG A 302 17.24 -14.69 -11.81
N ILE A 303 15.92 -14.73 -11.58
CA ILE A 303 15.23 -15.97 -11.20
C ILE A 303 14.73 -16.66 -12.49
N ARG A 304 15.66 -16.99 -13.40
CA ARG A 304 15.38 -17.84 -14.57
C ARG A 304 16.04 -19.21 -14.50
N CYS A 305 16.98 -19.42 -13.58
CA CYS A 305 17.64 -20.72 -13.44
C CYS A 305 17.10 -21.45 -12.22
N GLY A 306 16.40 -22.56 -12.45
CA GLY A 306 16.06 -23.53 -11.42
C GLY A 306 14.71 -24.24 -11.58
N ILE A 307 13.74 -23.68 -12.31
CA ILE A 307 12.37 -24.25 -12.41
C ILE A 307 12.03 -24.73 -13.84
N SER A 308 12.98 -24.65 -14.78
CA SER A 308 12.81 -25.21 -16.14
C SER A 308 13.50 -26.58 -16.24
N ARG A 309 12.74 -27.58 -16.68
CA ARG A 309 13.07 -29.02 -16.66
C ARG A 309 14.14 -29.49 -17.65
N ASN A 310 14.90 -28.61 -18.31
CA ASN A 310 15.90 -29.03 -19.31
C ASN A 310 17.31 -28.53 -18.98
N SER A 311 18.10 -29.47 -18.45
CA SER A 311 19.50 -29.78 -18.79
C SER A 311 20.41 -28.68 -19.35
N ASN A 312 21.54 -28.50 -18.66
CA ASN A 312 22.87 -28.11 -19.16
C ASN A 312 23.03 -26.68 -19.71
N ALA A 313 22.99 -25.68 -18.84
CA ALA A 313 23.73 -24.43 -19.08
C ALA A 313 24.24 -23.83 -17.77
N LEU A 314 25.54 -24.03 -17.55
CA LEU A 314 26.48 -23.26 -16.74
C LEU A 314 25.91 -21.97 -16.11
N CYS A 315 25.72 -21.98 -14.80
CA CYS A 315 25.68 -20.76 -13.98
C CYS A 315 26.93 -20.73 -13.08
N CYS A 316 28.08 -20.56 -13.72
CA CYS A 316 29.32 -20.14 -13.08
C CYS A 316 29.91 -19.00 -13.89
N GLU A 317 29.56 -17.76 -13.56
CA GLU A 317 30.49 -16.66 -13.79
C GLU A 317 31.15 -16.33 -12.46
N LYS A 318 32.45 -16.70 -12.36
CA LYS A 318 33.34 -16.24 -11.30
C LYS A 318 33.28 -14.71 -11.20
N PRO A 319 33.38 -14.12 -10.00
CA PRO A 319 33.69 -12.71 -9.90
C PRO A 319 35.10 -12.51 -10.51
N ARG A 320 35.19 -11.65 -11.52
CA ARG A 320 36.48 -11.16 -12.04
C ARG A 320 37.01 -10.06 -11.11
N PRO A 321 38.34 -9.91 -11.03
CA PRO A 321 39.09 -9.52 -9.83
C PRO A 321 38.76 -8.13 -9.27
#